data_AF-A0A538GFN3-F1
#
_entry.id   AF-A0A538GFN3-F1
#
_cell.length_a   1.000
_cell.length_b   1.000
_cell.length_c   1.000
_cell.angle_alpha   90.00
_cell.angle_beta   90.00
_cell.angle_gamma   90.00
#
_symmetry.space_group_name_H-M   'P 1'
#
loop_
_entity.id
_entity.type
_entity.pdbx_description
1 polymer ?
#
loop_
_entity_poly.entity_id
_entity_poly.type
_entity_poly.pdbx_seq_one_letter_code
_entity_poly.pdbx_strand_id
1 'polypeptide(L)' 'MATTDRRETDAGIEIKPIYDAGDAPAELEQPGEFPFTRGPYRDMYRGRPWTIRQYAGFASAEETNQR' A
#
# COMPACT_ATOMS: atom_id res chain seq x y z
N MET A 1 -11.33 34.42 -10.93
CA MET A 1 -12.14 33.54 -10.06
C MET A 1 -11.61 32.14 -10.30
N ALA A 2 -10.65 31.69 -9.49
CA ALA A 2 -9.97 30.42 -9.71
C ALA A 2 -10.95 29.28 -9.43
N THR A 3 -11.23 28.47 -10.44
CA THR A 3 -12.04 27.27 -10.34
C THR A 3 -11.32 26.29 -9.43
N THR A 4 -11.83 26.06 -8.22
CA THR A 4 -11.34 24.98 -7.35
C THR A 4 -11.77 23.66 -7.98
N ASP A 5 -10.86 23.03 -8.73
CA ASP A 5 -11.05 21.67 -9.25
C ASP A 5 -10.95 20.69 -8.07
N ARG A 6 -12.10 20.33 -7.50
CA ARG A 6 -12.19 19.38 -6.38
C ARG A 6 -11.99 17.96 -6.92
N ARG A 7 -10.91 17.30 -6.48
CA ARG A 7 -10.62 15.91 -6.85
C ARG A 7 -11.07 14.94 -5.76
N GLU A 8 -11.66 13.83 -6.17
CA GLU A 8 -12.25 12.83 -5.28
C GLU A 8 -11.93 11.43 -5.80
N THR A 9 -11.70 10.47 -4.91
CA THR A 9 -11.54 9.05 -5.29
C THR A 9 -12.90 8.39 -5.53
N ASP A 10 -12.91 7.21 -6.17
CA ASP A 10 -14.15 6.42 -6.34
C ASP A 10 -14.82 6.04 -5.00
N ALA A 11 -14.07 6.10 -3.90
CA ALA A 11 -14.56 5.86 -2.55
C ALA A 11 -15.10 7.13 -1.84
N GLY A 12 -15.11 8.28 -2.52
CA GLY A 12 -15.62 9.53 -1.98
C GLY A 12 -14.63 10.31 -1.10
N ILE A 13 -13.33 10.04 -1.21
CA ILE A 13 -12.29 10.70 -0.40
C ILE A 13 -11.76 11.90 -1.19
N GLU A 14 -11.89 13.10 -0.62
CA GLU A 14 -11.36 14.34 -1.21
C GLU A 14 -9.83 14.37 -1.16
N ILE A 15 -9.21 14.73 -2.29
CA ILE A 15 -7.77 14.91 -2.43
C ILE A 15 -7.46 16.39 -2.54
N LYS A 16 -6.71 16.92 -1.57
CA LYS A 16 -6.27 18.32 -1.59
C LYS A 16 -5.33 18.57 -2.78
N PRO A 17 -5.37 19.76 -3.39
CA PRO A 17 -4.47 20.10 -4.49
C PRO A 17 -3.01 20.19 -4.05
N ILE A 18 -2.76 20.56 -2.80
CA ILE A 18 -1.43 20.67 -2.19
C ILE A 18 -1.55 20.17 -0.74
N TYR A 19 -0.55 19.39 -0.31
CA TYR A 19 -0.36 18.99 1.08
C TYR A 19 0.90 19.66 1.61
N ASP A 20 0.86 20.12 2.86
CA ASP A 20 2.00 20.74 3.54
C ASP A 20 2.39 19.99 4.81
N ALA A 21 3.39 20.49 5.54
CA ALA A 21 3.89 19.85 6.75
C ALA A 21 2.83 19.71 7.85
N GLY A 22 1.79 20.55 7.86
CA GLY A 22 0.67 20.48 8.80
C GLY A 22 -0.30 19.33 8.52
N ASP A 23 -0.22 18.71 7.35
CA ASP A 23 -1.02 17.52 7.01
C ASP A 23 -0.35 16.20 7.45
N ALA A 24 0.92 16.26 7.86
CA ALA A 24 1.67 15.09 8.32
C ALA A 24 1.59 14.94 9.86
N PRO A 25 1.59 13.71 10.38
CA PRO A 25 1.74 13.49 11.82
C PRO A 25 3.11 13.99 12.30
N ALA A 26 3.13 14.56 13.51
CA ALA A 26 4.33 15.18 14.09
C ALA A 26 5.45 14.17 14.38
N GLU A 27 5.07 12.95 14.74
CA GLU A 27 6.00 11.85 15.01
C GLU A 27 5.60 10.63 14.18
N LEU A 28 6.61 9.95 13.65
CA LEU A 28 6.47 8.72 12.89
C LEU A 28 7.06 7.58 13.72
N GLU A 29 6.34 6.47 13.78
CA GLU A 29 6.82 5.26 14.45
C GLU A 29 7.99 4.61 13.68
N GLN A 30 8.62 3.61 14.28
CA GLN A 30 9.57 2.74 13.59
C GLN A 30 8.86 1.54 12.96
N PRO A 31 9.36 1.00 11.83
CA PRO A 31 8.82 -0.24 11.26
C PRO A 31 8.99 -1.39 12.25
N GLY A 32 7.96 -2.25 12.36
CA GLY A 32 7.91 -3.35 13.33
C GLY A 32 7.42 -2.95 14.72
N GLU A 33 7.03 -1.69 14.93
CA GLU A 33 6.44 -1.20 16.17
C GLU A 33 4.99 -0.75 15.93
N PHE A 34 4.14 -0.88 16.96
CA PHE A 34 2.75 -0.40 16.90
C PHE A 34 2.73 1.12 16.63
N PRO A 35 1.89 1.65 15.73
CA PRO A 35 0.71 1.03 15.09
C PRO A 35 0.98 0.32 13.76
N PHE A 36 2.25 0.07 13.41
CA PHE A 36 2.67 -0.65 12.21
C PHE A 36 2.29 0.00 10.88
N THR A 37 1.95 1.31 10.86
CA THR A 37 1.65 2.04 9.61
C THR A 37 2.85 2.01 8.66
N ARG A 38 4.07 2.00 9.19
CA ARG A 38 5.32 1.90 8.41
C ARG A 38 5.79 0.48 8.11
N GLY A 39 5.02 -0.52 8.49
CA GLY A 39 5.27 -1.92 8.17
C GLY A 39 5.39 -2.80 9.43
N PRO A 40 5.02 -4.08 9.31
CA PRO A 40 4.98 -5.00 10.46
C PRO A 40 6.35 -5.58 10.86
N TYR A 41 7.39 -5.43 10.04
CA TYR A 41 8.73 -5.98 10.31
C TYR A 41 9.78 -4.88 10.29
N ARG A 42 10.77 -4.94 11.19
CA ARG A 42 11.83 -3.94 11.30
C ARG A 42 12.63 -3.73 10.00
N ASP A 43 13.01 -4.83 9.34
CA ASP A 43 13.87 -4.80 8.16
C ASP A 43 13.09 -4.83 6.83
N MET A 44 11.78 -5.07 6.88
CA MET A 44 10.88 -5.19 5.71
C MET A 44 11.55 -5.92 4.52
N TYR A 45 11.50 -5.30 3.34
CA TYR A 45 12.02 -5.86 2.10
C TYR A 45 13.55 -5.81 1.98
N ARG A 46 14.25 -5.18 2.92
CA ARG A 46 15.72 -5.29 3.02
C ARG A 46 16.13 -6.64 3.61
N GLY A 47 15.31 -7.19 4.50
CA GLY A 47 15.52 -8.53 5.06
C GLY A 47 15.01 -9.62 4.13
N ARG A 48 13.74 -9.51 3.69
CA ARG A 48 13.10 -10.46 2.76
C ARG A 48 12.18 -9.72 1.79
N PRO A 49 12.43 -9.79 0.47
CA PRO A 49 11.48 -9.25 -0.52
C PRO A 49 10.08 -9.85 -0.36
N TRP A 50 9.06 -9.15 -0.86
CA TRP A 50 7.71 -9.70 -0.87
C TRP A 50 7.66 -10.98 -1.72
N THR A 51 6.82 -11.92 -1.30
CA THR A 51 6.61 -13.15 -2.07
C THR A 51 5.91 -12.83 -3.38
N ILE A 52 6.54 -13.18 -4.51
CA ILE A 52 5.86 -13.18 -5.80
C ILE A 52 4.97 -14.42 -5.84
N ARG A 53 3.66 -14.22 -5.68
CA ARG A 53 2.67 -15.31 -5.71
C ARG A 53 1.91 -15.25 -7.04
N GLN A 54 2.39 -16.01 -8.02
CA GLN A 54 1.66 -16.23 -9.26
C GLN A 54 0.45 -17.10 -8.97
N TYR A 55 -0.73 -16.65 -9.41
CA TYR A 55 -1.89 -17.53 -9.44
C TYR A 55 -1.66 -18.58 -10.53
N ALA A 56 -1.63 -19.85 -10.13
CA ALA A 56 -1.62 -20.99 -11.03
C ALA A 56 -2.93 -21.74 -10.86
N GLY A 57 -3.59 -22.04 -11.97
CA GLY A 57 -4.81 -22.82 -11.99
C GLY A 57 -5.19 -23.15 -13.44
N PHE A 58 -5.14 -24.43 -13.79
CA PHE A 58 -5.78 -25.00 -14.96
C PHE A 58 -7.03 -25.80 -14.51
N ALA A 59 -7.89 -26.15 -15.46
CA ALA A 59 -9.17 -26.81 -15.19
C ALA A 59 -9.03 -28.16 -14.45
N SER A 60 -7.88 -28.82 -14.54
CA SER A 60 -7.56 -30.04 -13.78
C SER A 60 -6.33 -29.89 -12.87
N ALA A 61 -6.33 -30.66 -11.78
CA ALA A 61 -5.18 -30.73 -10.86
C ALA A 61 -3.93 -31.31 -11.53
N GLU A 62 -4.12 -32.19 -12.53
CA GLU A 62 -3.02 -32.82 -13.26
C GLU A 62 -2.28 -31.82 -14.16
N GLU A 63 -3.01 -30.98 -14.91
CA GLU A 63 -2.42 -29.92 -15.76
C GLU A 63 -1.73 -28.83 -14.93
N THR A 64 -2.23 -28.56 -13.72
CA THR A 64 -1.64 -27.56 -12.81
C THR A 64 -0.31 -28.05 -12.21
N ASN A 65 -0.17 -29.35 -11.92
CA ASN A 65 1.03 -29.94 -11.31
C ASN A 65 2.19 -30.19 -12.30
N GLN A 66 1.93 -30.17 -13.60
CA GLN A 66 2.97 -30.36 -14.63
C GLN A 66 3.82 -29.09 -14.89
N ARG A 67 3.54 -27.97 -14.19
CA ARG A 67 4.18 -26.66 -14.43
C ARG A 67 5.06 -26.18 -13.27
#